data_AF-A0A969NH94-F1
#
_entry.id   AF-A0A969NH94-F1
#
_cell.length_a   1.000
_cell.length_b   1.000
_cell.length_c   1.000
_cell.angle_alpha   90.00
_cell.angle_beta   90.00
_cell.angle_gamma   90.00
#
_symmetry.space_group_name_H-M   'P 1'
#
loop_
_entity.id
_entity.type
_entity.pdbx_description
1 polymer ?
#
loop_
_entity_poly.entity_id
_entity_poly.type
_entity_poly.pdbx_seq_one_letter_code
_entity_poly.pdbx_strand_id
1 'polypeptide(L)'
;MRKLINIDKVKKPYNYGVTKLLCIALKALAENPKSTEGYALGISEKIVYVRNRKKIKDRWGQPKMILDATPAANLIPFHTEKFYGRIRWSQKLKVTQITDKTFSKSQIEKEPVLLNELKEFILRKAEDGVVGCITYKPYRFKLEEDYNMRQLIKANKLILGHFGGNKGSNAFENTDTMMIVGLYRENGFSVYNKAAFHAKKMINTSMKNKIRGVYKMREGKWLQQTKGYKTYDDDEMRNFASIAEENEMIQSIGRVRPHRVETQRELFIITKRPMDIPVDELCTWRDLAERKQKKLELKIIMIRDLFKGIFTGPVSKEHTRSEMLEIIMDYTQKGKRVASDLLKQVEPELSGFCEINTAINGKSRSKVFRSK
;
A
#
# COMPACT_ATOMS: atom_id res chain seq x y z
N MET A 1 -18.30 -5.25 39.33
CA MET A 1 -18.82 -6.52 39.86
C MET A 1 -19.06 -7.44 38.68
N ARG A 2 -18.48 -8.65 38.64
CA ARG A 2 -18.79 -9.65 37.61
C ARG A 2 -19.94 -10.48 38.16
N LYS A 3 -21.12 -10.45 37.55
CA LYS A 3 -22.20 -11.41 37.86
C LYS A 3 -22.17 -12.48 36.77
N LEU A 4 -21.91 -13.72 37.18
CA LEU A 4 -22.14 -14.91 36.37
C LEU A 4 -23.54 -15.42 36.70
N ILE A 5 -24.39 -15.57 35.69
CA ILE A 5 -25.71 -16.17 35.85
C ILE A 5 -25.61 -17.59 35.28
N ASN A 6 -25.82 -18.60 36.13
CA ASN A 6 -25.79 -20.00 35.73
C ASN A 6 -27.13 -20.36 35.05
N ILE A 7 -27.05 -20.91 33.84
CA ILE A 7 -28.14 -21.06 32.89
C ILE A 7 -28.76 -22.48 32.94
N ASP A 8 -28.14 -23.40 33.70
CA ASP A 8 -28.52 -24.83 33.72
C ASP A 8 -29.87 -25.14 34.40
N LYS A 9 -30.52 -24.15 35.04
CA LYS A 9 -31.79 -24.34 35.77
C LYS A 9 -33.06 -24.19 34.93
N VAL A 10 -32.99 -23.98 33.61
CA VAL A 10 -34.20 -23.65 32.81
C VAL A 10 -34.44 -24.66 31.68
N LYS A 11 -35.46 -25.51 31.84
CA LYS A 11 -35.79 -26.65 30.95
C LYS A 11 -36.58 -26.24 29.68
N LYS A 12 -36.06 -26.65 28.49
CA LYS A 12 -36.67 -26.79 27.11
C LYS A 12 -36.97 -25.50 26.27
N PRO A 13 -37.15 -25.59 24.92
CA PRO A 13 -36.15 -25.94 23.89
C PRO A 13 -35.91 -24.85 22.79
N TYR A 14 -34.74 -24.94 22.16
CA TYR A 14 -34.22 -24.47 20.85
C TYR A 14 -35.06 -23.53 19.95
N ASN A 15 -35.08 -22.23 20.28
CA ASN A 15 -35.05 -21.07 19.35
C ASN A 15 -35.19 -19.73 20.11
N TYR A 16 -35.56 -19.82 21.39
CA TYR A 16 -35.64 -18.71 22.32
C TYR A 16 -34.30 -18.29 22.94
N GLY A 17 -33.18 -18.94 22.63
CA GLY A 17 -31.91 -18.74 23.36
C GLY A 17 -31.41 -17.29 23.33
N VAL A 18 -31.29 -16.71 22.13
CA VAL A 18 -30.79 -15.33 21.96
C VAL A 18 -31.80 -14.31 22.50
N THR A 19 -33.08 -14.48 22.23
CA THR A 19 -34.16 -13.59 22.71
C THR A 19 -34.27 -13.62 24.24
N LYS A 20 -34.16 -14.81 24.85
CA LYS A 20 -34.17 -15.00 26.31
C LYS A 20 -32.91 -14.45 26.97
N LEU A 21 -31.75 -14.62 26.33
CA LEU A 21 -30.49 -14.02 26.76
C LEU A 21 -30.55 -12.49 26.67
N LEU A 22 -31.18 -11.93 25.63
CA LEU A 22 -31.45 -10.49 25.51
C LEU A 22 -32.41 -10.01 26.61
N CYS A 23 -33.52 -10.73 26.86
CA CYS A 23 -34.48 -10.39 27.90
C CYS A 23 -33.86 -10.44 29.31
N ILE A 24 -32.97 -11.40 29.58
CA ILE A 24 -32.22 -11.47 30.85
C ILE A 24 -31.25 -10.30 30.97
N ALA A 25 -30.54 -9.94 29.90
CA ALA A 25 -29.65 -8.79 29.89
C ALA A 25 -30.42 -7.46 30.07
N LEU A 26 -31.58 -7.30 29.42
CA LEU A 26 -32.46 -6.14 29.54
C LEU A 26 -33.09 -6.05 30.93
N LYS A 27 -33.52 -7.18 31.53
CA LYS A 27 -34.05 -7.22 32.90
C LYS A 27 -32.98 -6.85 33.93
N ALA A 28 -31.75 -7.34 33.77
CA ALA A 28 -30.63 -6.96 34.62
C ALA A 28 -30.25 -5.47 34.49
N LEU A 29 -30.47 -4.86 33.32
CA LEU A 29 -30.31 -3.41 33.11
C LEU A 29 -31.47 -2.61 33.71
N ALA A 30 -32.70 -3.12 33.63
CA ALA A 30 -33.91 -2.48 34.17
C ALA A 30 -33.98 -2.47 35.71
N GLU A 31 -33.46 -3.52 36.36
CA GLU A 31 -33.40 -3.64 37.83
C GLU A 31 -32.32 -2.74 38.46
N ASN A 32 -31.51 -2.02 37.66
CA ASN A 32 -30.47 -1.10 38.15
C ASN A 32 -30.45 0.26 37.41
N PRO A 33 -31.55 1.03 37.46
CA PRO A 33 -31.76 2.21 36.62
C PRO A 33 -30.80 3.37 36.89
N LYS A 34 -30.14 3.40 38.06
CA LYS A 34 -29.14 4.43 38.41
C LYS A 34 -27.79 4.28 37.66
N SER A 35 -27.66 3.30 36.76
CA SER A 35 -26.38 2.95 36.12
C SER A 35 -26.43 2.83 34.58
N THR A 36 -27.50 3.32 33.93
CA THR A 36 -27.69 3.24 32.46
C THR A 36 -26.53 3.85 31.64
N GLU A 37 -25.64 4.62 32.27
CA GLU A 37 -24.35 4.99 31.72
C GLU A 37 -23.32 3.86 31.85
N GLY A 38 -23.22 3.07 30.79
CA GLY A 38 -21.98 2.36 30.49
C GLY A 38 -22.02 0.88 30.82
N TYR A 39 -22.78 0.13 30.04
CA TYR A 39 -22.57 -1.31 29.90
C TYR A 39 -22.17 -1.62 28.45
N ALA A 40 -21.25 -2.57 28.27
CA ALA A 40 -20.97 -3.19 26.98
C ALA A 40 -21.48 -4.63 27.01
N LEU A 41 -22.23 -4.99 25.98
CA LEU A 41 -22.76 -6.35 25.78
C LEU A 41 -21.89 -7.07 24.76
N GLY A 42 -21.47 -8.30 25.09
CA GLY A 42 -20.83 -9.21 24.15
C GLY A 42 -21.56 -10.55 24.17
N ILE A 43 -21.63 -11.23 23.04
CA ILE A 43 -22.21 -12.58 22.94
C ILE A 43 -21.15 -13.49 22.34
N SER A 44 -20.86 -14.61 23.00
CA SER A 44 -20.04 -15.69 22.44
C SER A 44 -20.75 -17.00 22.67
N GLU A 45 -21.04 -17.72 21.59
CA GLU A 45 -21.80 -18.98 21.61
C GLU A 45 -23.14 -18.86 22.36
N LYS A 46 -23.22 -19.38 23.60
CA LYS A 46 -24.41 -19.37 24.47
C LYS A 46 -24.31 -18.41 25.66
N ILE A 47 -23.28 -17.58 25.71
CA ILE A 47 -22.98 -16.73 26.88
C ILE A 47 -23.14 -15.25 26.51
N VAL A 48 -23.91 -14.52 27.32
CA VAL A 48 -23.95 -13.05 27.28
C VAL A 48 -23.05 -12.49 28.36
N TYR A 49 -22.11 -11.65 27.93
CA TYR A 49 -21.25 -10.87 28.81
C TYR A 49 -21.85 -9.48 28.98
N VAL A 50 -22.27 -9.15 30.19
CA VAL A 50 -22.59 -7.77 30.58
C VAL A 50 -21.36 -7.20 31.26
N ARG A 51 -20.65 -6.29 30.60
CA ARG A 51 -19.49 -5.61 31.18
C ARG A 51 -19.89 -4.22 31.61
N ASN A 52 -19.66 -3.87 32.86
CA ASN A 52 -19.60 -2.46 33.25
C ASN A 52 -18.50 -1.80 32.40
N ARG A 53 -18.85 -0.73 31.69
CA ARG A 53 -17.92 0.28 31.18
C ARG A 53 -17.26 0.82 32.44
N LYS A 54 -16.08 0.27 32.76
CA LYS A 54 -15.21 0.96 33.70
C LYS A 54 -14.98 2.32 33.05
N LYS A 55 -15.50 3.40 33.64
CA LYS A 55 -14.77 4.67 33.61
C LYS A 55 -13.33 4.27 33.85
N ILE A 56 -12.43 4.60 32.92
CA ILE A 56 -11.00 4.44 33.14
C ILE A 56 -10.79 5.21 34.44
N LYS A 57 -10.75 4.49 35.55
CA LYS A 57 -10.70 5.12 36.86
C LYS A 57 -9.45 5.95 36.76
N ASP A 58 -9.59 7.25 36.91
CA ASP A 58 -8.46 8.14 37.00
C ASP A 58 -7.81 7.91 38.36
N ARG A 59 -7.24 6.72 38.54
CA ARG A 59 -6.71 6.27 39.84
C ARG A 59 -5.45 7.03 40.21
N TRP A 60 -4.99 7.95 39.37
CA TRP A 60 -3.65 8.49 39.48
C TRP A 60 -3.56 10.01 39.37
N GLY A 61 -4.60 10.76 38.97
CA GLY A 61 -4.51 12.24 38.87
C GLY A 61 -3.31 12.74 38.05
N GLN A 62 -2.71 11.85 37.24
CA GLN A 62 -1.45 12.07 36.53
C GLN A 62 -1.75 12.31 35.05
N PRO A 63 -0.96 13.18 34.39
CA PRO A 63 -1.00 13.33 32.94
C PRO A 63 -0.86 11.98 32.25
N LYS A 64 -1.80 11.65 31.36
CA LYS A 64 -1.76 10.42 30.57
C LYS A 64 -1.38 10.73 29.14
N MET A 65 -0.28 10.14 28.69
CA MET A 65 0.07 10.12 27.28
C MET A 65 -0.60 8.92 26.62
N ILE A 66 -1.59 9.17 25.76
CA ILE A 66 -2.18 8.14 24.92
C ILE A 66 -1.36 8.07 23.63
N LEU A 67 -0.60 7.00 23.50
CA LEU A 67 0.10 6.67 22.26
C LEU A 67 -0.85 5.87 21.38
N ASP A 68 -1.65 6.57 20.59
CA ASP A 68 -2.44 5.97 19.51
C ASP A 68 -1.95 6.53 18.16
N ALA A 69 -1.82 5.65 17.17
CA ALA A 69 -1.29 6.00 15.86
C ALA A 69 -2.29 6.79 15.00
N THR A 70 -3.60 6.67 15.29
CA THR A 70 -4.65 7.28 14.45
C THR A 70 -5.96 7.51 15.25
N PRO A 71 -5.95 8.38 16.27
CA PRO A 71 -7.16 8.67 17.00
C PRO A 71 -8.18 9.39 16.12
N ALA A 72 -9.38 8.82 15.99
CA ALA A 72 -10.56 9.59 15.59
C ALA A 72 -10.97 10.46 16.77
N ALA A 73 -10.58 11.73 16.73
CA ALA A 73 -10.73 12.67 17.84
C ALA A 73 -12.17 12.83 18.33
N ASN A 74 -13.16 12.59 17.46
CA ASN A 74 -14.59 12.60 17.76
C ASN A 74 -15.10 11.33 18.47
N LEU A 75 -14.32 10.24 18.49
CA LEU A 75 -14.68 8.99 19.16
C LEU A 75 -13.95 8.80 20.51
N ILE A 76 -13.10 9.74 20.90
CA ILE A 76 -12.46 9.74 22.22
C ILE A 76 -13.49 10.24 23.25
N PRO A 77 -13.91 9.41 24.23
CA PRO A 77 -15.03 9.73 25.12
C PRO A 77 -14.64 10.66 26.29
N PHE A 78 -13.54 11.40 26.19
CA PHE A 78 -13.04 12.29 27.24
C PHE A 78 -12.41 13.55 26.65
N HIS A 79 -12.62 14.69 27.32
CA HIS A 79 -11.91 15.93 27.02
C HIS A 79 -10.46 15.82 27.48
N THR A 80 -9.53 16.03 26.56
CA THR A 80 -8.10 16.19 26.84
C THR A 80 -7.61 17.48 26.19
N GLU A 81 -6.71 18.20 26.86
CA GLU A 81 -5.84 19.15 26.16
C GLU A 81 -5.03 18.36 25.14
N LYS A 82 -5.06 18.80 23.88
CA LYS A 82 -4.53 18.02 22.75
C LYS A 82 -3.27 18.67 22.23
N PHE A 83 -2.15 17.99 22.39
CA PHE A 83 -0.90 18.31 21.71
C PHE A 83 -0.71 17.35 20.54
N TYR A 84 -0.75 17.89 19.33
CA TYR A 84 -0.54 17.11 18.12
C TYR A 84 0.91 17.28 17.63
N GLY A 85 1.75 16.29 17.94
CA GLY A 85 3.10 16.19 17.38
C GLY A 85 3.13 15.17 16.25
N ARG A 86 3.42 15.59 15.02
CA ARG A 86 3.60 14.65 13.90
C ARG A 86 5.08 14.41 13.65
N ILE A 87 5.51 13.15 13.76
CA ILE A 87 6.87 12.76 13.42
C ILE A 87 7.02 12.84 11.90
N ARG A 88 7.99 13.64 11.44
CA ARG A 88 8.29 13.79 10.01
C ARG A 88 8.89 12.50 9.46
N TRP A 89 8.47 12.12 8.26
CA TRP A 89 9.06 10.99 7.55
C TRP A 89 10.40 11.41 6.96
N SER A 90 11.33 10.45 6.85
CA SER A 90 12.64 10.68 6.22
C SER A 90 12.46 11.16 4.78
N GLN A 91 13.31 12.09 4.35
CA GLN A 91 13.39 12.53 2.94
C GLN A 91 13.99 11.46 2.03
N LYS A 92 14.63 10.44 2.61
CA LYS A 92 15.18 9.30 1.88
C LYS A 92 14.14 8.23 1.55
N LEU A 93 12.89 8.40 2.02
CA LEU A 93 11.78 7.54 1.64
C LEU A 93 10.89 8.28 0.63
N LYS A 94 10.95 7.86 -0.63
CA LYS A 94 10.08 8.36 -1.69
C LYS A 94 8.74 7.61 -1.68
N VAL A 95 7.64 8.32 -1.57
CA VAL A 95 6.28 7.77 -1.50
C VAL A 95 5.53 8.05 -2.79
N THR A 96 5.17 7.00 -3.51
CA THR A 96 4.35 7.08 -4.73
C THR A 96 3.00 6.42 -4.48
N GLN A 97 1.90 7.12 -4.77
CA GLN A 97 0.55 6.58 -4.65
C GLN A 97 -0.18 6.62 -6.00
N ILE A 98 -0.86 5.52 -6.35
CA ILE A 98 -1.68 5.49 -7.56
C ILE A 98 -3.05 6.15 -7.31
N THR A 99 -3.66 6.68 -8.37
CA THR A 99 -4.89 7.50 -8.26
C THR A 99 -6.13 6.87 -8.91
N ASP A 100 -5.97 5.80 -9.67
CA ASP A 100 -7.00 5.30 -10.60
C ASP A 100 -7.51 3.87 -10.28
N LYS A 101 -6.72 3.02 -9.62
CA LYS A 101 -7.10 1.65 -9.23
C LYS A 101 -6.97 1.40 -7.72
N THR A 102 -7.71 0.41 -7.20
CA THR A 102 -7.64 0.01 -5.77
C THR A 102 -6.97 -1.34 -5.58
N PHE A 103 -6.91 -2.19 -6.61
CA PHE A 103 -6.45 -3.58 -6.48
C PHE A 103 -7.25 -4.34 -5.42
N SER A 104 -8.54 -4.02 -5.28
CA SER A 104 -9.43 -4.72 -4.33
C SER A 104 -9.62 -6.17 -4.77
N LYS A 105 -10.06 -7.02 -3.84
CA LYS A 105 -10.28 -8.44 -4.17
C LYS A 105 -11.21 -8.63 -5.38
N SER A 106 -12.36 -7.97 -5.32
CA SER A 106 -13.34 -7.95 -6.40
C SER A 106 -12.81 -7.36 -7.71
N GLN A 107 -11.82 -6.46 -7.67
CA GLN A 107 -11.26 -5.87 -8.88
C GLN A 107 -10.31 -6.86 -9.56
N ILE A 108 -9.45 -7.55 -8.79
CA ILE A 108 -8.54 -8.55 -9.33
C ILE A 108 -9.30 -9.80 -9.81
N GLU A 109 -10.40 -10.17 -9.17
CA GLU A 109 -11.28 -11.24 -9.66
C GLU A 109 -11.90 -10.92 -11.03
N LYS A 110 -12.27 -9.65 -11.26
CA LYS A 110 -12.83 -9.18 -12.54
C LYS A 110 -11.76 -8.92 -13.61
N GLU A 111 -10.59 -8.47 -13.20
CA GLU A 111 -9.45 -8.15 -14.05
C GLU A 111 -8.22 -8.96 -13.59
N PRO A 112 -8.14 -10.29 -13.84
CA PRO A 112 -7.03 -11.13 -13.38
C PRO A 112 -5.66 -10.67 -13.90
N VAL A 113 -5.64 -9.98 -15.04
CA VAL A 113 -4.44 -9.37 -15.63
C VAL A 113 -3.72 -8.44 -14.65
N LEU A 114 -4.44 -7.75 -13.76
CA LEU A 114 -3.84 -6.88 -12.75
C LEU A 114 -2.88 -7.62 -11.81
N LEU A 115 -3.19 -8.89 -11.50
CA LEU A 115 -2.29 -9.70 -10.67
C LEU A 115 -1.01 -10.05 -11.43
N ASN A 116 -1.08 -10.29 -12.73
CA ASN A 116 0.09 -10.54 -13.56
C ASN A 116 0.94 -9.27 -13.72
N GLU A 117 0.32 -8.12 -14.00
CA GLU A 117 1.01 -6.82 -14.05
C GLU A 117 1.71 -6.51 -12.72
N LEU A 118 1.07 -6.84 -11.59
CA LEU A 118 1.69 -6.70 -10.28
C LEU A 118 2.92 -7.60 -10.13
N LYS A 119 2.85 -8.88 -10.55
CA LYS A 119 4.00 -9.80 -10.51
C LYS A 119 5.16 -9.26 -11.34
N GLU A 120 4.89 -8.76 -12.55
CA GLU A 120 5.89 -8.15 -13.42
C GLU A 120 6.49 -6.88 -12.80
N PHE A 121 5.67 -6.08 -12.14
CA PHE A 121 6.16 -4.91 -11.40
C PHE A 121 7.07 -5.32 -10.23
N ILE A 122 6.71 -6.35 -9.47
CA ILE A 122 7.56 -6.92 -8.40
C ILE A 122 8.87 -7.43 -8.97
N LEU A 123 8.85 -8.21 -10.06
CA LEU A 123 10.06 -8.75 -10.71
C LEU A 123 11.02 -7.62 -11.08
N ARG A 124 10.53 -6.57 -11.73
CA ARG A 124 11.35 -5.43 -12.15
C ARG A 124 11.94 -4.67 -10.98
N LYS A 125 11.23 -4.56 -9.85
CA LYS A 125 11.75 -3.92 -8.64
C LYS A 125 12.73 -4.80 -7.88
N ALA A 126 12.60 -6.13 -7.97
CA ALA A 126 13.54 -7.07 -7.40
C ALA A 126 14.90 -7.13 -8.14
N GLU A 127 14.97 -6.57 -9.36
CA GLU A 127 16.25 -6.30 -10.04
C GLU A 127 17.06 -5.21 -9.32
N ASP A 128 16.37 -4.21 -8.77
CA ASP A 128 16.98 -3.02 -8.18
C ASP A 128 17.31 -3.21 -6.69
N GLY A 129 16.69 -4.19 -6.01
CA GLY A 129 16.93 -4.46 -4.58
C GLY A 129 15.94 -5.46 -3.97
N VAL A 130 15.86 -5.48 -2.64
CA VAL A 130 14.90 -6.32 -1.88
C VAL A 130 13.52 -5.67 -1.88
N VAL A 131 12.51 -6.43 -2.27
CA VAL A 131 11.11 -5.98 -2.34
C VAL A 131 10.30 -6.52 -1.17
N GLY A 132 9.62 -5.65 -0.44
CA GLY A 132 8.53 -5.99 0.47
C GLY A 132 7.18 -5.78 -0.19
N CYS A 133 6.25 -6.73 -0.03
CA CYS A 133 4.88 -6.58 -0.52
C CYS A 133 3.87 -7.03 0.53
N ILE A 134 2.98 -6.13 0.96
CA ILE A 134 1.84 -6.44 1.82
C ILE A 134 0.56 -6.36 0.99
N THR A 135 -0.22 -7.43 1.00
CA THR A 135 -1.50 -7.49 0.28
C THR A 135 -2.57 -8.29 1.05
N TYR A 136 -3.65 -8.71 0.39
CA TYR A 136 -4.62 -9.61 1.01
C TYR A 136 -4.07 -11.03 1.15
N LYS A 137 -4.44 -11.72 2.23
CA LYS A 137 -4.01 -13.12 2.50
C LYS A 137 -4.15 -14.06 1.29
N PRO A 138 -5.28 -14.08 0.54
CA PRO A 138 -5.39 -14.95 -0.63
C PRO A 138 -4.41 -14.60 -1.77
N TYR A 139 -4.06 -13.33 -1.93
CA TYR A 139 -3.15 -12.89 -3.00
C TYR A 139 -1.70 -13.08 -2.63
N ARG A 140 -1.37 -12.94 -1.35
CA ARG A 140 -0.10 -13.40 -0.81
C ARG A 140 0.14 -14.87 -1.19
N PHE A 141 -0.83 -15.76 -0.96
CA PHE A 141 -0.69 -17.18 -1.33
C PHE A 141 -0.53 -17.39 -2.84
N LYS A 142 -1.34 -16.71 -3.67
CA LYS A 142 -1.17 -16.77 -5.13
C LYS A 142 0.20 -16.28 -5.60
N LEU A 143 0.79 -15.31 -4.90
CA LEU A 143 2.16 -14.87 -5.18
C LEU A 143 3.19 -15.90 -4.71
N GLU A 144 3.00 -16.57 -3.57
CA GLU A 144 3.92 -17.63 -3.08
C GLU A 144 3.89 -18.91 -3.95
N GLU A 145 2.77 -19.17 -4.60
CA GLU A 145 2.59 -20.28 -5.55
C GLU A 145 3.21 -20.02 -6.93
N ASP A 146 3.38 -18.76 -7.31
CA ASP A 146 3.96 -18.38 -8.59
C ASP A 146 5.46 -18.74 -8.65
N TYR A 147 5.88 -19.37 -9.75
CA TYR A 147 7.25 -19.86 -9.92
C TYR A 147 8.29 -18.75 -9.75
N ASN A 148 8.11 -17.61 -10.43
CA ASN A 148 9.09 -16.52 -10.43
C ASN A 148 9.16 -15.84 -9.06
N MET A 149 8.00 -15.60 -8.44
CA MET A 149 7.93 -15.06 -7.08
C MET A 149 8.61 -15.98 -6.07
N ARG A 150 8.40 -17.30 -6.18
CA ARG A 150 9.05 -18.30 -5.32
C ARG A 150 10.56 -18.27 -5.46
N GLN A 151 11.11 -18.05 -6.66
CA GLN A 151 12.56 -17.87 -6.84
C GLN A 151 13.06 -16.61 -6.14
N LEU A 152 12.34 -15.49 -6.22
CA LEU A 152 12.71 -14.26 -5.51
C LEU A 152 12.69 -14.44 -3.99
N ILE A 153 11.69 -15.16 -3.46
CA ILE A 153 11.58 -15.45 -2.03
C ILE A 153 12.77 -16.30 -1.57
N LYS A 154 13.09 -17.38 -2.30
CA LYS A 154 14.26 -18.23 -1.99
C LYS A 154 15.58 -17.47 -2.04
N ALA A 155 15.68 -16.48 -2.94
CA ALA A 155 16.84 -15.61 -3.05
C ALA A 155 16.85 -14.43 -2.06
N ASN A 156 15.91 -14.36 -1.10
CA ASN A 156 15.72 -13.23 -0.18
C ASN A 156 15.55 -11.86 -0.86
N LYS A 157 15.06 -11.85 -2.10
CA LYS A 157 14.75 -10.64 -2.87
C LYS A 157 13.29 -10.21 -2.77
N LEU A 158 12.42 -11.06 -2.23
CA LEU A 158 11.00 -10.77 -2.04
C LEU A 158 10.53 -11.24 -0.67
N ILE A 159 9.92 -10.32 0.08
CA ILE A 159 9.29 -10.56 1.37
C ILE A 159 7.80 -10.30 1.22
N LEU A 160 6.98 -11.31 1.49
CA LEU A 160 5.52 -11.22 1.37
C LEU A 160 4.84 -11.18 2.73
N GLY A 161 3.89 -10.26 2.87
CA GLY A 161 3.05 -10.08 4.04
C GLY A 161 1.59 -9.94 3.66
N HIS A 162 0.73 -9.88 4.67
CA HIS A 162 -0.68 -9.64 4.44
C HIS A 162 -1.34 -8.81 5.53
N PHE A 163 -2.38 -8.07 5.17
CA PHE A 163 -3.17 -7.30 6.13
C PHE A 163 -3.66 -8.18 7.29
N GLY A 164 -3.53 -7.68 8.51
CA GLY A 164 -3.80 -8.37 9.77
C GLY A 164 -2.68 -9.30 10.25
N GLY A 165 -1.70 -9.64 9.39
CA GLY A 165 -0.63 -10.61 9.68
C GLY A 165 0.74 -10.02 9.96
N ASN A 166 0.89 -8.69 9.94
CA ASN A 166 2.20 -8.03 10.03
C ASN A 166 2.49 -7.41 11.42
N LYS A 167 1.59 -7.58 12.38
CA LYS A 167 1.74 -7.01 13.72
C LYS A 167 2.96 -7.64 14.41
N GLY A 168 3.87 -6.79 14.88
CA GLY A 168 5.11 -7.22 15.55
C GLY A 168 6.21 -7.71 14.61
N SER A 169 5.99 -7.76 13.29
CA SER A 169 7.03 -8.15 12.34
C SER A 169 7.95 -6.98 12.00
N ASN A 170 9.25 -7.27 11.97
CA ASN A 170 10.33 -6.43 11.45
C ASN A 170 10.85 -6.91 10.09
N ALA A 171 10.20 -7.89 9.46
CA ALA A 171 10.69 -8.51 8.23
C ALA A 171 10.89 -7.50 7.08
N PHE A 172 10.16 -6.38 7.09
CA PHE A 172 10.21 -5.36 6.03
C PHE A 172 11.16 -4.19 6.34
N GLU A 173 11.88 -4.23 7.47
CA GLU A 173 12.72 -3.10 7.89
C GLU A 173 13.91 -2.85 6.94
N ASN A 174 14.34 -3.87 6.20
CA ASN A 174 15.51 -3.80 5.31
C ASN A 174 15.16 -3.89 3.82
N THR A 175 13.89 -3.67 3.45
CA THR A 175 13.49 -3.66 2.05
C THR A 175 13.85 -2.34 1.39
N ASP A 176 14.43 -2.37 0.20
CA ASP A 176 14.72 -1.19 -0.63
C ASP A 176 13.43 -0.61 -1.24
N THR A 177 12.50 -1.50 -1.60
CA THR A 177 11.18 -1.14 -2.13
C THR A 177 10.09 -1.79 -1.30
N MET A 178 9.13 -1.00 -0.82
CA MET A 178 7.94 -1.48 -0.13
C MET A 178 6.69 -1.24 -0.98
N MET A 179 5.84 -2.25 -1.11
CA MET A 179 4.57 -2.17 -1.84
C MET A 179 3.40 -2.50 -0.91
N ILE A 180 2.42 -1.62 -0.84
CA ILE A 180 1.15 -1.86 -0.16
C ILE A 180 0.06 -1.99 -1.23
N VAL A 181 -0.41 -3.22 -1.44
CA VAL A 181 -1.31 -3.55 -2.55
C VAL A 181 -2.72 -3.82 -2.05
N GLY A 182 -3.65 -2.99 -2.48
CA GLY A 182 -5.03 -3.08 -2.02
C GLY A 182 -5.38 -2.06 -0.95
N LEU A 183 -6.62 -2.17 -0.48
CA LEU A 183 -7.14 -1.44 0.67
C LEU A 183 -7.67 -2.47 1.67
N TYR A 184 -7.10 -2.54 2.88
CA TYR A 184 -7.72 -3.32 3.94
C TYR A 184 -9.17 -2.86 4.12
N ARG A 185 -10.08 -3.82 4.30
CA ARG A 185 -11.48 -3.56 4.63
C ARG A 185 -11.88 -4.44 5.79
N GLU A 186 -12.35 -3.83 6.87
CA GLU A 186 -12.95 -4.58 7.96
C GLU A 186 -14.26 -5.22 7.48
N ASN A 187 -14.63 -6.35 8.09
CA ASN A 187 -15.92 -6.99 7.83
C ASN A 187 -17.07 -6.00 8.09
N GLY A 188 -17.97 -5.82 7.11
CA GLY A 188 -19.06 -4.85 7.20
C GLY A 188 -20.02 -5.09 8.37
N PHE A 189 -20.22 -6.34 8.80
CA PHE A 189 -21.01 -6.67 9.99
C PHE A 189 -20.32 -6.20 11.29
N SER A 190 -18.99 -6.31 11.36
CA SER A 190 -18.21 -5.77 12.48
C SER A 190 -18.33 -4.25 12.53
N VAL A 191 -18.16 -3.58 11.39
CA VAL A 191 -18.31 -2.11 11.28
C VAL A 191 -19.72 -1.69 11.69
N TYR A 192 -20.75 -2.39 11.20
CA TYR A 192 -22.15 -2.12 11.53
C TYR A 192 -22.39 -2.21 13.03
N ASN A 193 -21.96 -3.28 13.68
CA ASN A 193 -22.17 -3.47 15.12
C ASN A 193 -21.47 -2.37 15.94
N LYS A 194 -20.26 -1.95 15.54
CA LYS A 194 -19.55 -0.83 16.20
C LYS A 194 -20.32 0.48 16.04
N ALA A 195 -20.75 0.79 14.81
CA ALA A 195 -21.48 2.01 14.50
C ALA A 195 -22.85 2.05 15.20
N ALA A 196 -23.64 0.99 15.12
CA ALA A 196 -24.95 0.88 15.75
C ALA A 196 -24.86 0.95 17.27
N PHE A 197 -23.84 0.31 17.86
CA PHE A 197 -23.57 0.40 19.30
C PHE A 197 -23.20 1.82 19.72
N HIS A 198 -22.35 2.51 18.96
CA HIS A 198 -21.95 3.88 19.23
C HIS A 198 -23.13 4.86 19.13
N ALA A 199 -23.87 4.78 18.03
CA ALA A 199 -24.97 5.68 17.71
C ALA A 199 -26.27 5.35 18.46
N LYS A 200 -26.35 4.18 19.11
CA LYS A 200 -27.55 3.66 19.80
C LYS A 200 -28.80 3.62 18.91
N LYS A 201 -28.63 3.36 17.61
CA LYS A 201 -29.70 3.28 16.62
C LYS A 201 -29.38 2.27 15.55
N MET A 202 -30.38 1.85 14.78
CA MET A 202 -30.13 1.11 13.53
C MET A 202 -29.42 2.02 12.54
N ILE A 203 -28.46 1.46 11.81
CA ILE A 203 -27.61 2.19 10.88
C ILE A 203 -27.84 1.70 9.45
N ASN A 204 -27.86 2.64 8.50
CA ASN A 204 -27.91 2.31 7.08
C ASN A 204 -26.56 1.72 6.62
N THR A 205 -26.58 0.52 6.05
CA THR A 205 -25.38 -0.20 5.58
C THR A 205 -25.08 0.02 4.10
N SER A 206 -25.86 0.86 3.42
CA SER A 206 -25.69 1.12 1.99
C SER A 206 -24.34 1.77 1.66
N MET A 207 -23.84 1.46 0.47
CA MET A 207 -22.56 1.96 -0.06
C MET A 207 -22.72 2.49 -1.48
N LYS A 208 -23.75 3.32 -1.70
CA LYS A 208 -24.06 3.87 -3.03
C LYS A 208 -23.19 5.07 -3.34
N ASN A 209 -22.82 5.85 -2.33
CA ASN A 209 -22.10 7.09 -2.49
C ASN A 209 -20.62 6.88 -2.77
N LYS A 210 -20.08 7.74 -3.64
CA LYS A 210 -18.65 7.91 -3.85
C LYS A 210 -18.22 9.23 -3.25
N ILE A 211 -17.22 9.20 -2.38
CA ILE A 211 -16.60 10.40 -1.84
C ILE A 211 -15.24 10.63 -2.48
N ARG A 212 -14.78 11.88 -2.49
CA ARG A 212 -13.44 12.24 -2.94
C ARG A 212 -12.60 12.56 -1.70
N GLY A 213 -11.46 11.89 -1.58
CA GLY A 213 -10.48 12.24 -0.53
C GLY A 213 -9.49 13.30 -1.00
N VAL A 214 -8.56 13.64 -0.11
CA VAL A 214 -7.49 14.62 -0.37
C VAL A 214 -6.14 13.96 -0.15
N TYR A 215 -5.24 14.06 -1.13
CA TYR A 215 -3.85 13.64 -1.00
C TYR A 215 -3.04 14.75 -0.33
N LYS A 216 -2.26 14.39 0.68
CA LYS A 216 -1.36 15.31 1.37
C LYS A 216 0.02 15.20 0.73
N MET A 217 0.36 16.12 -0.17
CA MET A 217 1.66 16.11 -0.82
C MET A 217 2.75 16.54 0.16
N ARG A 218 3.95 15.96 0.04
CA ARG A 218 5.09 16.29 0.91
C ARG A 218 5.49 17.75 0.83
N GLU A 219 5.35 18.37 -0.35
CA GLU A 219 5.59 19.79 -0.61
C GLU A 219 4.57 20.73 0.10
N GLY A 220 3.63 20.19 0.87
CA GLY A 220 2.63 20.97 1.61
C GLY A 220 1.36 21.28 0.82
N LYS A 221 1.28 20.87 -0.46
CA LYS A 221 0.08 21.00 -1.28
C LYS A 221 -0.95 19.91 -0.96
N TRP A 222 -2.23 20.26 -1.00
CA TRP A 222 -3.34 19.34 -0.77
C TRP A 222 -4.07 19.16 -2.10
N LEU A 223 -4.04 17.94 -2.64
CA LEU A 223 -4.62 17.67 -3.96
C LEU A 223 -5.90 16.86 -3.82
N GLN A 224 -7.01 17.43 -4.29
CA GLN A 224 -8.30 16.74 -4.29
C GLN A 224 -8.26 15.57 -5.28
N GLN A 225 -8.77 14.42 -4.85
CA GLN A 225 -8.91 13.26 -5.73
C GLN A 225 -9.92 13.51 -6.86
N THR A 226 -9.52 13.24 -8.10
CA THR A 226 -10.40 13.30 -9.28
C THR A 226 -11.42 12.16 -9.30
N LYS A 227 -10.98 10.93 -9.08
CA LYS A 227 -11.83 9.73 -9.06
C LYS A 227 -12.17 9.28 -7.64
N GLY A 228 -13.40 9.55 -7.19
CA GLY A 228 -13.85 9.13 -5.85
C GLY A 228 -13.82 7.61 -5.60
N TYR A 229 -13.96 7.24 -4.34
CA TYR A 229 -14.04 5.85 -3.87
C TYR A 229 -15.37 5.57 -3.16
N LYS A 230 -15.84 4.33 -3.27
CA LYS A 230 -17.07 3.88 -2.62
C LYS A 230 -16.85 3.73 -1.12
N THR A 231 -17.78 4.26 -0.34
CA THR A 231 -17.81 4.16 1.12
C THR A 231 -19.26 4.01 1.61
N TYR A 232 -19.46 3.92 2.93
CA TYR A 232 -20.80 3.85 3.54
C TYR A 232 -21.53 5.19 3.46
N ASP A 233 -22.83 5.13 3.17
CA ASP A 233 -23.70 6.29 3.06
C ASP A 233 -23.97 6.91 4.44
N ASP A 234 -24.03 6.10 5.49
CA ASP A 234 -24.13 6.56 6.88
C ASP A 234 -22.76 6.98 7.44
N ASP A 235 -22.73 8.13 8.10
CA ASP A 235 -21.49 8.74 8.61
C ASP A 235 -20.86 7.95 9.77
N GLU A 236 -21.65 7.30 10.62
CA GLU A 236 -21.13 6.49 11.73
C GLU A 236 -20.41 5.25 11.19
N MET A 237 -21.06 4.52 10.28
CA MET A 237 -20.41 3.39 9.61
C MET A 237 -19.17 3.83 8.82
N ARG A 238 -19.24 4.97 8.13
CA ARG A 238 -18.11 5.54 7.40
C ARG A 238 -16.93 5.84 8.31
N ASN A 239 -17.18 6.41 9.49
CA ASN A 239 -16.15 6.75 10.46
C ASN A 239 -15.47 5.48 11.00
N PHE A 240 -16.24 4.51 11.48
CA PHE A 240 -15.68 3.25 11.99
C PHE A 240 -14.93 2.46 10.93
N ALA A 241 -15.45 2.39 9.70
CA ALA A 241 -14.74 1.78 8.58
C ALA A 241 -13.42 2.52 8.31
N SER A 242 -13.47 3.84 8.18
CA SER A 242 -12.29 4.64 7.87
C SER A 242 -11.18 4.48 8.89
N ILE A 243 -11.51 4.45 10.18
CA ILE A 243 -10.53 4.22 11.26
C ILE A 243 -9.89 2.84 11.13
N ALA A 244 -10.69 1.79 10.97
CA ALA A 244 -10.15 0.44 10.84
C ALA A 244 -9.26 0.29 9.60
N GLU A 245 -9.69 0.86 8.48
CA GLU A 245 -8.95 0.87 7.22
C GLU A 245 -7.65 1.67 7.33
N GLU A 246 -7.70 2.90 7.84
CA GLU A 246 -6.52 3.76 7.99
C GLU A 246 -5.52 3.19 9.00
N ASN A 247 -5.99 2.64 10.12
CA ASN A 247 -5.13 2.02 11.12
C ASN A 247 -4.32 0.87 10.53
N GLU A 248 -4.97 -0.05 9.82
CA GLU A 248 -4.28 -1.20 9.24
C GLU A 248 -3.32 -0.78 8.12
N MET A 249 -3.72 0.19 7.29
CA MET A 249 -2.88 0.70 6.21
C MET A 249 -1.65 1.43 6.74
N ILE A 250 -1.81 2.31 7.74
CA ILE A 250 -0.71 3.02 8.40
C ILE A 250 0.22 2.04 9.11
N GLN A 251 -0.32 1.01 9.78
CA GLN A 251 0.50 -0.02 10.40
C GLN A 251 1.30 -0.85 9.39
N SER A 252 0.71 -1.13 8.23
CA SER A 252 1.36 -1.85 7.13
C SER A 252 2.45 -1.00 6.47
N ILE A 253 2.17 0.29 6.21
CA ILE A 253 3.16 1.25 5.73
C ILE A 253 4.28 1.42 6.75
N GLY A 254 3.94 1.53 8.03
CA GLY A 254 4.89 1.70 9.13
C GLY A 254 5.92 0.58 9.28
N ARG A 255 5.74 -0.56 8.59
CA ARG A 255 6.73 -1.64 8.53
C ARG A 255 8.03 -1.22 7.83
N VAL A 256 7.98 -0.23 6.94
CA VAL A 256 9.19 0.37 6.32
C VAL A 256 9.97 1.29 7.27
N ARG A 257 9.45 1.52 8.49
CA ARG A 257 10.03 2.42 9.50
C ARG A 257 10.35 3.81 8.94
N PRO A 258 9.34 4.55 8.43
CA PRO A 258 9.54 5.74 7.58
C PRO A 258 10.37 6.88 8.19
N HIS A 259 10.51 6.91 9.52
CA HIS A 259 11.31 7.90 10.25
C HIS A 259 12.77 7.48 10.48
N ARG A 260 13.12 6.20 10.28
CA ARG A 260 14.48 5.65 10.48
C ARG A 260 15.16 5.26 9.17
N VAL A 261 14.62 5.70 8.04
CA VAL A 261 15.17 5.35 6.73
C VAL A 261 16.47 6.12 6.50
N GLU A 262 17.59 5.40 6.55
CA GLU A 262 18.96 5.92 6.40
C GLU A 262 19.47 5.87 4.95
N THR A 263 18.90 5.02 4.10
CA THR A 263 19.24 4.88 2.67
C THR A 263 18.06 5.25 1.79
N GLN A 264 18.29 5.48 0.50
CA GLN A 264 17.19 5.77 -0.44
C GLN A 264 16.28 4.54 -0.58
N ARG A 265 14.98 4.72 -0.33
CA ARG A 265 13.96 3.67 -0.42
C ARG A 265 12.71 4.18 -1.09
N GLU A 266 11.95 3.27 -1.68
CA GLU A 266 10.68 3.57 -2.34
C GLU A 266 9.51 2.89 -1.60
N LEU A 267 8.42 3.63 -1.43
CA LEU A 267 7.14 3.12 -0.95
C LEU A 267 6.08 3.34 -2.03
N PHE A 268 5.49 2.26 -2.52
CA PHE A 268 4.37 2.27 -3.46
C PHE A 268 3.07 1.93 -2.75
N ILE A 269 2.09 2.82 -2.86
CA ILE A 269 0.74 2.63 -2.32
C ILE A 269 -0.20 2.39 -3.49
N ILE A 270 -0.50 1.12 -3.71
CA ILE A 270 -1.27 0.61 -4.86
C ILE A 270 -2.74 0.55 -4.43
N THR A 271 -3.27 1.74 -4.12
CA THR A 271 -4.69 1.99 -3.89
C THR A 271 -5.03 3.45 -4.13
N LYS A 272 -6.16 3.72 -4.78
CA LYS A 272 -6.62 5.09 -5.01
C LYS A 272 -7.04 5.82 -3.74
N ARG A 273 -7.44 5.14 -2.65
CA ARG A 273 -7.96 5.84 -1.45
C ARG A 273 -6.82 6.67 -0.83
N PRO A 274 -6.95 8.00 -0.73
CA PRO A 274 -5.93 8.84 -0.08
C PRO A 274 -5.74 8.40 1.37
N MET A 275 -4.49 8.38 1.83
CA MET A 275 -4.11 8.05 3.19
C MET A 275 -3.58 9.29 3.90
N ASP A 276 -3.71 9.36 5.22
CA ASP A 276 -3.11 10.44 5.99
C ASP A 276 -1.61 10.22 6.18
N ILE A 277 -0.86 10.42 5.10
CA ILE A 277 0.61 10.34 5.04
C ILE A 277 1.13 11.37 4.01
N PRO A 278 2.39 11.81 4.11
CA PRO A 278 2.98 12.62 3.05
C PRO A 278 3.25 11.77 1.80
N VAL A 279 2.78 12.24 0.64
CA VAL A 279 2.99 11.61 -0.67
C VAL A 279 3.92 12.50 -1.52
N ASP A 280 4.95 11.90 -2.10
CA ASP A 280 5.86 12.61 -3.00
C ASP A 280 5.31 12.67 -4.42
N GLU A 281 4.64 11.61 -4.84
CA GLU A 281 4.19 11.49 -6.21
C GLU A 281 2.84 10.79 -6.35
N LEU A 282 2.00 11.33 -7.24
CA LEU A 282 0.75 10.73 -7.68
C LEU A 282 0.85 10.32 -9.15
N CYS A 283 0.43 9.10 -9.47
CA CYS A 283 0.42 8.62 -10.86
C CYS A 283 -0.78 7.70 -11.11
N THR A 284 -0.98 7.27 -12.35
CA THR A 284 -1.88 6.14 -12.64
C THR A 284 -1.13 4.82 -12.48
N TRP A 285 -1.86 3.71 -12.34
CA TRP A 285 -1.24 2.38 -12.36
C TRP A 285 -0.52 2.13 -13.69
N ARG A 286 -1.11 2.57 -14.80
CA ARG A 286 -0.49 2.47 -16.13
C ARG A 286 0.86 3.17 -16.17
N ASP A 287 0.92 4.43 -15.73
CA ASP A 287 2.17 5.18 -15.69
C ASP A 287 3.22 4.53 -14.79
N LEU A 288 2.78 3.93 -13.68
CA LEU A 288 3.67 3.24 -12.75
C LEU A 288 4.22 1.94 -13.35
N ALA A 289 3.35 1.14 -13.96
CA ALA A 289 3.68 -0.14 -14.56
C ALA A 289 4.49 0.01 -15.85
N GLU A 290 4.30 1.08 -16.63
CA GLU A 290 5.03 1.33 -17.89
C GLU A 290 6.28 2.20 -17.69
N ARG A 291 6.53 2.71 -16.47
CA ARG A 291 7.51 3.78 -16.24
C ARG A 291 8.94 3.45 -16.62
N LYS A 292 9.39 2.21 -16.39
CA LYS A 292 10.74 1.78 -16.74
C LYS A 292 10.91 1.73 -18.26
N GLN A 293 9.85 1.36 -18.99
CA GLN A 293 9.84 1.30 -20.45
C GLN A 293 9.84 2.70 -21.06
N LYS A 294 8.96 3.60 -20.62
CA LYS A 294 9.01 5.02 -21.05
C LYS A 294 10.35 5.70 -20.71
N LYS A 295 10.93 5.43 -19.52
CA LYS A 295 12.22 6.01 -19.14
C LYS A 295 13.38 5.42 -19.95
N LEU A 296 13.29 4.14 -20.33
CA LEU A 296 14.23 3.49 -21.23
C LEU A 296 14.11 4.04 -22.65
N GLU A 297 12.89 4.14 -23.19
CA GLU A 297 12.59 4.76 -24.49
C GLU A 297 13.10 6.21 -24.55
N LEU A 298 12.83 7.03 -23.53
CA LEU A 298 13.37 8.39 -23.44
C LEU A 298 14.90 8.40 -23.40
N LYS A 299 15.54 7.48 -22.66
CA LYS A 299 17.00 7.36 -22.65
C LYS A 299 17.56 6.95 -24.02
N ILE A 300 16.90 6.02 -24.71
CA ILE A 300 17.25 5.58 -26.06
C ILE A 300 17.14 6.76 -27.02
N ILE A 301 16.05 7.53 -26.97
CA ILE A 301 15.85 8.75 -27.77
C ILE A 301 16.96 9.77 -27.48
N MET A 302 17.26 10.06 -26.21
CA MET A 302 18.31 11.01 -25.84
C MET A 302 19.70 10.56 -26.31
N ILE A 303 20.05 9.27 -26.15
CA ILE A 303 21.32 8.71 -26.64
C ILE A 303 21.37 8.77 -28.17
N ARG A 304 20.26 8.49 -28.84
CA ARG A 304 20.15 8.60 -30.30
C ARG A 304 20.39 10.04 -30.75
N ASP A 305 19.75 11.01 -30.13
CA ASP A 305 19.87 12.41 -30.50
C ASP A 305 21.27 12.95 -30.18
N LEU A 306 21.89 12.49 -29.08
CA LEU A 306 23.30 12.73 -28.76
C LEU A 306 24.21 12.23 -29.90
N PHE A 307 24.03 10.99 -30.34
CA PHE A 307 24.81 10.42 -31.44
C PHE A 307 24.56 11.12 -32.76
N LYS A 308 23.32 11.50 -33.09
CA LYS A 308 23.04 12.31 -34.27
C LYS A 308 23.81 13.64 -34.24
N GLY A 309 23.86 14.32 -33.09
CA GLY A 309 24.63 15.55 -32.94
C GLY A 309 26.14 15.36 -33.14
N ILE A 310 26.69 14.22 -32.69
CA ILE A 310 28.11 13.90 -32.83
C ILE A 310 28.46 13.48 -34.27
N PHE A 311 27.58 12.74 -34.94
CA PHE A 311 27.87 12.08 -36.22
C PHE A 311 27.39 12.84 -37.47
N THR A 312 26.61 13.92 -37.34
CA THR A 312 26.14 14.74 -38.49
C THR A 312 27.03 15.95 -38.81
N GLY A 313 28.22 16.06 -38.18
CA GLY A 313 29.20 17.11 -38.49
C GLY A 313 29.89 16.93 -39.86
N PRO A 314 30.48 18.00 -40.44
CA PRO A 314 31.03 18.02 -41.80
C PRO A 314 32.26 17.11 -42.05
N VAL A 315 32.69 16.34 -41.05
CA VAL A 315 33.75 15.34 -41.15
C VAL A 315 33.25 14.08 -40.44
N SER A 316 32.65 13.15 -41.18
CA SER A 316 32.20 11.86 -40.65
C SER A 316 33.43 11.00 -40.32
N LYS A 317 33.95 11.13 -39.09
CA LYS A 317 34.95 10.19 -38.57
C LYS A 317 34.27 8.83 -38.36
N GLU A 318 34.93 7.76 -38.76
CA GLU A 318 34.54 6.42 -38.32
C GLU A 318 34.64 6.36 -36.79
N HIS A 319 33.55 5.95 -36.14
CA HIS A 319 33.52 5.74 -34.70
C HIS A 319 33.46 4.26 -34.40
N THR A 320 34.35 3.80 -33.51
CA THR A 320 34.36 2.42 -33.09
C THR A 320 33.24 2.15 -32.08
N ARG A 321 32.77 0.90 -32.01
CA ARG A 321 31.80 0.48 -30.98
C ARG A 321 32.29 0.77 -29.56
N SER A 322 33.60 0.73 -29.33
CA SER A 322 34.22 1.04 -28.03
C SER A 322 34.06 2.51 -27.65
N GLU A 323 34.27 3.42 -28.60
CA GLU A 323 34.08 4.87 -28.37
C GLU A 323 32.60 5.19 -28.12
N MET A 324 31.68 4.57 -28.86
CA MET A 324 30.24 4.71 -28.62
C MET A 324 29.84 4.25 -27.21
N LEU A 325 30.45 3.16 -26.72
CA LEU A 325 30.23 2.68 -25.35
C LEU A 325 30.72 3.66 -24.30
N GLU A 326 31.91 4.25 -24.49
CA GLU A 326 32.47 5.26 -23.58
C GLU A 326 31.57 6.49 -23.52
N ILE A 327 31.10 7.00 -24.66
CA ILE A 327 30.15 8.12 -24.72
C ILE A 327 28.87 7.83 -23.93
N ILE A 328 28.28 6.63 -24.09
CA ILE A 328 27.09 6.25 -23.32
C ILE A 328 27.41 6.12 -21.83
N MET A 329 28.57 5.55 -21.47
CA MET A 329 28.98 5.40 -20.08
C MET A 329 29.12 6.76 -19.40
N ASP A 330 29.80 7.71 -20.04
CA ASP A 330 29.99 9.08 -19.55
C ASP A 330 28.67 9.82 -19.44
N TYR A 331 27.82 9.72 -20.47
CA TYR A 331 26.52 10.38 -20.50
C TYR A 331 25.56 9.84 -19.44
N THR A 332 25.51 8.52 -19.27
CA THR A 332 24.55 7.87 -18.36
C THR A 332 25.07 7.70 -16.94
N GLN A 333 26.38 7.85 -16.72
CA GLN A 333 27.08 7.54 -15.47
C GLN A 333 26.79 6.10 -15.03
N LYS A 334 26.79 5.15 -15.99
CA LYS A 334 26.51 3.73 -15.77
C LYS A 334 27.65 2.85 -16.27
N GLY A 335 27.78 1.68 -15.65
CA GLY A 335 28.80 0.69 -16.02
C GLY A 335 28.59 0.07 -17.40
N LYS A 336 29.67 -0.50 -17.94
CA LYS A 336 29.79 -1.06 -19.30
C LYS A 336 28.67 -2.01 -19.72
N ARG A 337 28.13 -2.81 -18.79
CA ARG A 337 27.02 -3.74 -19.08
C ARG A 337 25.75 -2.99 -19.51
N VAL A 338 25.36 -1.98 -18.75
CA VAL A 338 24.16 -1.17 -19.03
C VAL A 338 24.35 -0.34 -20.29
N ALA A 339 25.54 0.22 -20.49
CA ALA A 339 25.88 0.95 -21.72
C ALA A 339 25.82 0.04 -22.96
N SER A 340 26.28 -1.21 -22.84
CA SER A 340 26.21 -2.21 -23.92
C SER A 340 24.78 -2.59 -24.30
N ASP A 341 23.92 -2.78 -23.30
CA ASP A 341 22.51 -3.10 -23.53
C ASP A 341 21.74 -1.93 -24.16
N LEU A 342 22.08 -0.68 -23.81
CA LEU A 342 21.54 0.52 -24.44
C LEU A 342 22.05 0.67 -25.89
N LEU A 343 23.35 0.48 -26.12
CA LEU A 343 23.94 0.59 -27.46
C LEU A 343 23.30 -0.41 -28.43
N LYS A 344 23.09 -1.67 -28.01
CA LYS A 344 22.40 -2.67 -28.84
C LYS A 344 21.00 -2.26 -29.29
N GLN A 345 20.29 -1.46 -28.49
CA GLN A 345 18.95 -0.98 -28.82
C GLN A 345 18.97 0.22 -29.78
N VAL A 346 20.03 1.02 -29.75
CA VAL A 346 20.19 2.22 -30.60
C VAL A 346 20.90 1.87 -31.93
N GLU A 347 21.74 0.83 -31.95
CA GLU A 347 22.53 0.38 -33.11
C GLU A 347 21.73 0.19 -34.43
N PRO A 348 20.54 -0.46 -34.43
CA PRO A 348 19.75 -0.62 -35.64
C PRO A 348 19.38 0.72 -36.29
N GLU A 349 19.15 1.77 -35.48
CA GLU A 349 18.76 3.11 -35.96
C GLU A 349 19.97 3.97 -36.37
N LEU A 350 21.17 3.65 -35.87
CA LEU A 350 22.42 4.32 -36.24
C LEU A 350 23.01 3.82 -37.56
N SER A 351 22.57 2.65 -38.03
CA SER A 351 23.05 2.02 -39.27
C SER A 351 22.84 2.87 -40.53
N GLY A 352 21.95 3.87 -40.48
CA GLY A 352 21.77 4.88 -41.54
C GLY A 352 22.68 6.11 -41.44
N PHE A 353 23.48 6.25 -40.39
CA PHE A 353 24.30 7.44 -40.12
C PHE A 353 25.81 7.18 -40.05
N CYS A 354 26.24 5.93 -39.76
CA CYS A 354 27.66 5.54 -39.69
C CYS A 354 27.86 4.08 -40.10
N GLU A 355 28.99 3.77 -40.75
CA GLU A 355 29.47 2.39 -40.88
C GLU A 355 30.03 1.90 -39.54
N ILE A 356 29.37 0.92 -38.90
CA ILE A 356 29.80 0.38 -37.62
C ILE A 356 30.80 -0.76 -37.85
N ASN A 357 32.09 -0.49 -37.61
CA ASN A 357 33.13 -1.51 -37.65
C ASN A 357 33.11 -2.39 -36.38
N THR A 358 32.54 -3.59 -36.48
CA THR A 358 32.59 -4.60 -35.40
C THR A 358 33.94 -5.33 -35.42
N ALA A 359 34.92 -4.82 -34.68
CA ALA A 359 36.13 -5.58 -34.36
C ALA A 359 35.84 -6.50 -33.16
N ILE A 360 35.65 -7.79 -33.41
CA ILE A 360 35.66 -8.82 -32.36
C ILE A 360 36.84 -9.74 -32.66
N ASN A 361 37.82 -9.76 -31.74
CA ASN A 361 38.95 -10.70 -31.71
C ASN A 361 39.77 -10.80 -33.02
N GLY A 362 40.47 -9.73 -33.40
CA GLY A 362 41.60 -9.82 -34.35
C GLY A 362 41.25 -10.16 -35.81
N LYS A 363 39.97 -10.25 -36.16
CA LYS A 363 39.52 -10.33 -37.56
C LYS A 363 38.48 -9.25 -37.81
N SER A 364 38.88 -8.19 -38.51
CA SER A 364 37.99 -7.17 -39.06
C SER A 364 37.02 -7.83 -40.04
N ARG A 365 35.74 -7.90 -39.66
CA ARG A 365 34.64 -8.11 -40.62
C ARG A 365 33.85 -6.81 -40.71
N SER A 366 34.15 -6.02 -41.73
CA SER A 366 33.30 -4.92 -42.17
C SER A 366 31.97 -5.52 -42.65
N LYS A 367 30.87 -5.28 -41.92
CA LYS A 367 29.53 -5.56 -42.44
C LYS A 367 29.13 -4.40 -43.33
N VAL A 368 29.46 -4.49 -44.62
CA VAL A 368 28.98 -3.57 -45.65
C VAL A 368 27.51 -3.88 -45.91
N PHE A 369 26.61 -3.04 -45.44
CA PHE A 369 25.22 -3.06 -45.86
C PHE A 369 25.04 -1.99 -46.93
N ARG A 370 24.92 -2.43 -48.18
CA ARG A 370 24.53 -1.55 -49.29
C ARG A 370 23.06 -1.18 -49.12
N SER A 371 22.77 0.12 -49.13
CA SER A 371 21.41 0.65 -49.22
C SER A 371 20.77 0.26 -50.56
N LYS A 372 19.47 -0.02 -50.54
CA LYS A 372 18.59 0.15 -51.70
C LYS A 372 17.87 1.48 -51.56
#